data_AF-A0A2E2HE37-F1
#
_entry.id   AF-A0A2E2HE37-F1
#
_cell.length_a   1.000
_cell.length_b   1.000
_cell.length_c   1.000
_cell.angle_alpha   90.00
_cell.angle_beta   90.00
_cell.angle_gamma   90.00
#
_symmetry.space_group_name_H-M   'P 1'
#
loop_
_entity.id
_entity.type
_entity.pdbx_description
1 polymer ?
#
loop_
_entity_poly.entity_id
_entity_poly.type
_entity_poly.pdbx_seq_one_letter_code
_entity_poly.pdbx_strand_id
1 'polypeptide(L)' 'MSEAPDNLQALLASITPEIHQNLKRAVELGRWENGERLSPEQVELCLQAIIAYDEMHLSAEEKVGYIDRSKIKNKSGH' A
#
# COMPACT_ATOMS: atom_id res chain seq x y z
N MET A 1 -14.42 11.85 -22.99
CA MET A 1 -14.61 10.40 -22.82
C MET A 1 -13.65 9.99 -21.72
N SER A 2 -14.20 9.47 -20.63
CA SER A 2 -13.47 9.14 -19.42
C SER A 2 -12.97 7.71 -19.57
N GLU A 3 -11.75 7.54 -20.07
CA GLU A 3 -11.05 6.25 -20.02
C GLU A 3 -10.61 6.04 -18.57
N ALA A 4 -11.46 5.41 -17.75
CA ALA A 4 -10.98 4.67 -16.61
C ALA A 4 -10.32 3.41 -17.18
N PRO A 5 -8.98 3.32 -17.15
CA PRO A 5 -8.29 2.31 -17.93
C PRO A 5 -8.43 0.96 -17.24
N ASP A 6 -8.56 -0.07 -18.07
CA ASP A 6 -8.32 -1.50 -17.81
C ASP A 6 -6.89 -1.79 -17.28
N ASN A 7 -6.21 -0.78 -16.72
CA ASN A 7 -4.81 -0.80 -16.31
C ASN A 7 -4.61 -1.26 -14.86
N LEU A 8 -5.65 -1.47 -14.06
CA LEU A 8 -5.45 -1.92 -12.67
C LEU A 8 -4.67 -3.25 -12.66
N GLN A 9 -5.02 -4.18 -13.56
CA GLN A 9 -4.35 -5.47 -13.70
C GLN A 9 -2.90 -5.35 -14.22
N ALA A 10 -2.63 -4.38 -15.11
CA ALA A 10 -1.27 -4.04 -15.53
C ALA A 10 -0.46 -3.37 -14.40
N LEU A 11 -1.12 -2.58 -13.55
CA LEU A 11 -0.56 -1.99 -12.34
C LEU A 11 -0.16 -3.09 -11.34
N LEU A 12 -0.96 -4.16 -11.23
CA LEU A 12 -0.66 -5.33 -10.38
C LEU A 12 0.67 -5.98 -10.77
N ALA A 13 0.93 -6.10 -12.07
CA ALA A 13 2.17 -6.67 -12.59
C ALA A 13 3.40 -5.79 -12.34
N SER A 14 3.21 -4.52 -11.96
CA SER A 14 4.27 -3.54 -11.71
C SER A 14 4.11 -2.85 -10.35
N ILE A 15 3.58 -3.56 -9.34
CA ILE A 15 3.46 -2.98 -8.00
C ILE A 15 4.85 -2.64 -7.48
N THR A 16 5.08 -1.35 -7.31
CA THR A 16 6.17 -0.79 -6.53
C THR A 16 5.69 -0.56 -5.09
N PRO A 17 6.60 -0.43 -4.11
CA PRO A 17 6.21 -0.10 -2.74
C PRO A 17 5.39 1.19 -2.63
N GLU A 18 5.61 2.15 -3.54
CA GLU A 18 4.82 3.38 -3.63
C GLU A 18 3.37 3.09 -4.07
N ILE A 19 3.19 2.28 -5.12
CA ILE A 19 1.86 1.87 -5.60
C ILE A 19 1.11 1.10 -4.51
N HIS A 20 1.76 0.18 -3.82
CA HIS A 20 1.16 -0.56 -2.69
C HIS A 20 0.62 0.39 -1.60
N GLN A 21 1.40 1.38 -1.20
CA GLN A 21 0.97 2.39 -0.22
C GLN A 21 -0.23 3.20 -0.71
N ASN A 22 -0.24 3.53 -2.00
CA ASN A 22 -1.30 4.32 -2.60
C ASN A 22 -2.62 3.54 -2.71
N LEU A 23 -2.54 2.26 -3.10
CA LEU A 23 -3.68 1.33 -3.10
C LEU A 23 -4.29 1.20 -1.70
N LYS A 24 -3.44 1.07 -0.67
CA LYS A 24 -3.87 0.95 0.72
C LYS A 24 -4.65 2.19 1.17
N ARG A 25 -4.11 3.39 0.93
CA ARG A 25 -4.79 4.66 1.22
C ARG A 25 -6.09 4.80 0.43
N ALA A 26 -6.08 4.44 -0.84
CA ALA A 26 -7.26 4.55 -1.69
C ALA A 26 -8.40 3.69 -1.14
N VAL A 27 -8.12 2.44 -0.77
CA VAL A 27 -9.07 1.51 -0.15
C VAL A 27 -9.57 2.02 1.21
N GLU A 28 -8.68 2.51 2.08
CA GLU A 28 -9.04 3.09 3.38
C GLU A 28 -9.96 4.31 3.26
N LEU A 29 -9.73 5.14 2.24
CA LEU A 29 -10.52 6.34 1.98
C LEU A 29 -11.75 6.08 1.10
N GLY A 30 -11.85 4.91 0.47
CA GLY A 30 -12.86 4.59 -0.55
C GLY A 30 -12.78 5.48 -1.81
N ARG A 31 -11.63 6.11 -2.05
CA ARG A 31 -11.41 7.03 -3.17
C ARG A 31 -9.94 7.11 -3.57
N TRP A 32 -9.69 7.32 -4.85
CA TRP A 32 -8.38 7.65 -5.40
C TRP A 32 -7.91 9.03 -4.95
N GLU A 33 -6.60 9.28 -5.01
CA GLU A 33 -6.00 10.60 -4.73
C GLU A 33 -6.57 11.73 -5.60
N ASN A 34 -7.02 11.37 -6.80
CA ASN A 34 -7.66 12.28 -7.74
C ASN A 34 -9.10 12.68 -7.31
N GLY A 35 -9.61 12.09 -6.22
CA GLY A 35 -10.95 12.33 -5.69
C GLY A 35 -12.04 11.44 -6.29
N GLU A 36 -11.69 10.56 -7.23
CA GLU A 36 -12.62 9.58 -7.80
C GLU A 36 -12.94 8.47 -6.79
N ARG A 37 -14.22 8.08 -6.70
CA ARG A 37 -14.64 6.99 -5.81
C ARG A 37 -14.22 5.64 -6.37
N LEU A 38 -13.78 4.76 -5.48
CA LEU A 38 -13.54 3.36 -5.81
C LEU A 38 -14.87 2.62 -5.94
N SER A 39 -15.04 1.90 -7.04
CA SER A 39 -16.11 0.92 -7.18
C SER A 39 -15.84 -0.30 -6.30
N PRO A 40 -16.88 -1.03 -5.84
CA PRO A 40 -16.70 -2.24 -5.02
C PRO A 40 -15.75 -3.26 -5.66
N GLU A 41 -15.89 -3.50 -6.97
CA GLU A 41 -14.99 -4.39 -7.73
C GLU A 41 -13.53 -3.90 -7.69
N GLN A 42 -13.31 -2.58 -7.78
CA GLN A 42 -11.97 -2.01 -7.68
C GLN A 42 -11.38 -2.14 -6.28
N VAL A 43 -12.20 -1.99 -5.23
CA VAL A 43 -11.78 -2.21 -3.85
C VAL A 43 -11.31 -3.65 -3.66
N GLU A 44 -12.09 -4.61 -4.14
CA GLU A 44 -11.75 -6.04 -4.06
C GLU A 44 -10.46 -6.38 -4.81
N LEU A 45 -10.25 -5.79 -5.98
CA LEU A 45 -9.02 -5.94 -6.76
C LEU A 45 -7.81 -5.31 -6.06
N CYS A 46 -7.95 -4.09 -5.53
CA CYS A 46 -6.89 -3.42 -4.76
C CYS A 46 -6.52 -4.20 -3.51
N LEU A 47 -7.50 -4.81 -2.84
CA LEU A 47 -7.25 -5.61 -1.64
C LEU A 47 -6.46 -6.87 -1.98
N GLN A 48 -6.85 -7.60 -3.03
CA GLN A 48 -6.12 -8.80 -3.50
C GLN A 48 -4.68 -8.45 -3.90
N ALA A 49 -4.48 -7.30 -4.56
CA ALA A 49 -3.17 -6.76 -4.93
C ALA A 49 -2.26 -6.53 -3.73
N ILE A 50 -2.79 -5.86 -2.71
CA ILE A 50 -2.10 -5.54 -1.46
C ILE A 50 -1.65 -6.83 -0.78
N ILE A 51 -2.55 -7.81 -0.66
CA ILE A 51 -2.25 -9.10 -0.02
C ILE A 51 -1.15 -9.85 -0.79
N ALA A 52 -1.29 -9.97 -2.12
CA ALA A 52 -0.29 -10.66 -2.93
C ALA A 52 1.09 -10.00 -2.86
N TYR A 53 1.15 -8.66 -2.86
CA TYR A 53 2.41 -7.93 -2.70
C TYR A 53 3.01 -8.11 -1.30
N ASP A 54 2.18 -8.03 -0.25
CA ASP A 54 2.58 -8.22 1.14
C ASP A 54 3.17 -9.63 1.37
N GLU A 55 2.56 -10.67 0.78
CA GLU A 55 3.09 -12.04 0.83
C GLU A 55 4.43 -12.20 0.09
N MET A 56 4.65 -11.50 -1.03
CA MET A 56 5.90 -11.56 -1.80
C MET A 56 7.03 -10.74 -1.16
N HIS A 57 6.72 -9.60 -0.54
CA HIS A 57 7.72 -8.65 -0.03
C HIS A 57 7.99 -8.77 1.48
N LEU A 58 7.02 -9.22 2.29
CA LEU A 58 7.29 -9.53 3.69
C LEU A 58 7.99 -10.89 3.78
N SER A 59 9.32 -10.87 3.65
CA SER A 59 10.15 -11.93 4.22
C SER A 59 9.82 -12.06 5.71
N ALA A 60 9.79 -13.29 6.24
CA ALA A 60 9.34 -13.61 7.61
C ALA A 60 9.97 -12.74 8.72
N GLU A 61 11.09 -12.08 8.43
CA GLU A 61 11.83 -11.15 9.28
C GLU A 61 11.13 -9.80 9.53
N GLU A 62 10.33 -9.29 8.59
CA GLU A 62 9.57 -8.03 8.76
C GLU A 62 8.15 -8.28 9.33
N LYS A 63 7.71 -9.55 9.34
CA LYS A 63 6.39 -9.98 9.81
C LYS A 63 6.23 -9.85 11.33
N VAL A 64 7.34 -9.67 12.06
CA VAL A 64 7.39 -9.38 13.49
C VAL A 64 8.20 -8.10 13.66
N GLY A 65 7.52 -7.02 14.05
CA GLY A 65 8.05 -5.67 14.08
C GLY A 65 9.54 -5.55 14.40
N TYR A 66 10.30 -5.07 13.42
CA TYR A 66 11.61 -4.48 13.66
C TYR A 66 11.38 -3.21 14.48
N ILE A 67 11.23 -3.37 15.80
CA ILE A 67 11.39 -2.28 16.74
C ILE A 67 12.88 -1.94 16.69
N ASP A 68 13.28 -1.03 15.80
CA ASP A 68 14.55 -0.33 15.96
C ASP A 68 14.42 0.52 17.24
N ARG A 69 14.71 -0.09 18.40
CA ARG A 69 14.86 0.63 19.68
C ARG A 69 16.15 1.45 19.71
N SER A 70 16.80 1.73 18.58
CA SER A 70 18.14 2.30 18.56
C SER A 70 18.19 3.83 18.53
N LYS A 71 17.05 4.53 18.62
CA LYS A 71 17.03 6.01 18.69
C LYS A 71 16.54 6.66 19.98
N ILE A 72 16.44 5.93 21.09
CA ILE A 72 16.34 6.56 22.43
C ILE A 72 17.77 6.83 22.96
N LYS A 73 18.56 7.63 22.23
CA LYS A 73 19.74 8.28 22.81
C LYS A 73 19.33 9.60 23.45
N ASN A 74 18.86 9.50 24.69
CA ASN A 74 19.07 10.47 25.76
C ASN A 74 20.11 11.57 25.46
N LYS A 75 19.63 12.77 25.08
CA LYS A 75 20.32 14.03 25.35
C LYS A 75 19.65 14.71 26.53
N SER A 76 19.96 14.21 27.73
CA SER A 76 19.79 14.99 28.95
C SER A 76 20.98 15.94 29.01
N GLY A 77 20.69 17.24 29.05
CA GLY A 77 21.69 18.28 29.20
C GLY A 77 22.46 18.16 30.51
N HIS A 78 23.72 18.56 30.44
CA HIS A 78 24.46 19.15 31.54
C HIS A 78 25.33 20.26 30.96
#